data_AF-A0A811U4G5-F1
#
_entry.id   AF-A0A811U4G5-F1
#
_cell.length_a   1.000
_cell.length_b   1.000
_cell.length_c   1.000
_cell.angle_alpha   90.00
_cell.angle_beta   90.00
_cell.angle_gamma   90.00
#
_symmetry.space_group_name_H-M   'P 1'
#
loop_
_entity.id
_entity.type
_entity.pdbx_description
1 polymer ?
#
loop_
_entity_poly.entity_id
_entity_poly.type
_entity_poly.pdbx_seq_one_letter_code
_entity_poly.pdbx_strand_id
1 'polypeptide(L)'
;MYFAKLVELMAVQDDYGISWLEMYNLPSLTQTVKKNLPKMHIQDLIKKWIDQGYFIEKDDKIYFGPRMLVEYANHLKTHFSEYIKDCSLCKNVVLWDIKCVRCEVKVHKECIRTFLKRKSNCPSCGELWTTALN
;
A
#
# COMPACT_ATOMS: atom_id res chain seq x y z
N MET A 1 4.87 -8.13 -17.91
CA MET A 1 4.38 -9.00 -16.82
C MET A 1 3.33 -8.23 -16.03
N TYR A 2 2.16 -8.83 -15.78
CA TYR A 2 0.98 -8.16 -15.19
C TYR A 2 1.16 -7.73 -13.74
N PHE A 3 1.81 -8.57 -12.92
CA PHE A 3 2.07 -8.30 -11.49
C PHE A 3 2.80 -6.98 -11.26
N ALA A 4 3.94 -6.76 -11.93
CA ALA A 4 4.73 -5.54 -11.77
C ALA A 4 3.93 -4.28 -12.14
N LYS A 5 3.13 -4.34 -13.20
CA LYS A 5 2.27 -3.21 -13.60
C LYS A 5 1.13 -2.95 -12.64
N LEU A 6 0.57 -4.00 -12.04
CA LEU A 6 -0.41 -3.85 -10.97
C LEU A 6 0.22 -3.16 -9.76
N VAL A 7 1.40 -3.60 -9.33
CA VAL A 7 2.15 -2.99 -8.21
C VAL A 7 2.47 -1.51 -8.48
N GLU A 8 2.96 -1.18 -9.69
CA GLU A 8 3.21 0.20 -10.09
C GLU A 8 1.94 1.07 -9.99
N LEU A 9 0.81 0.56 -10.49
CA LEU A 9 -0.44 1.31 -10.48
C LEU A 9 -1.01 1.49 -9.07
N MET A 10 -0.88 0.47 -8.21
CA MET A 10 -1.27 0.57 -6.80
C MET A 10 -0.37 1.52 -6.02
N ALA A 11 0.95 1.51 -6.27
CA ALA A 11 1.92 2.28 -5.49
C ALA A 11 1.70 3.81 -5.57
N VAL A 12 1.05 4.29 -6.63
CA VAL A 12 0.76 5.72 -6.85
C VAL A 12 -0.64 6.15 -6.38
N GLN A 13 -1.49 5.22 -5.95
CA GLN A 13 -2.80 5.58 -5.38
C GLN A 13 -2.65 6.09 -3.95
N ASP A 14 -3.49 7.04 -3.55
CA ASP A 14 -3.43 7.66 -2.21
C ASP A 14 -3.60 6.66 -1.06
N ASP A 15 -4.46 5.66 -1.26
CA ASP A 15 -4.74 4.56 -0.34
C ASP A 15 -4.03 3.26 -0.74
N TYR A 16 -3.23 3.28 -1.81
CA TYR A 16 -2.57 2.13 -2.42
C TYR A 16 -3.49 0.95 -2.76
N GLY A 17 -4.79 1.22 -2.89
CA GLY A 17 -5.81 0.26 -3.24
C GLY A 17 -6.26 0.42 -4.69
N ILE A 18 -6.64 -0.68 -5.32
CA ILE A 18 -7.19 -0.70 -6.68
C ILE A 18 -8.52 -1.45 -6.70
N SER A 19 -9.51 -0.93 -7.43
CA SER A 19 -10.77 -1.67 -7.64
C SER A 19 -10.62 -2.78 -8.66
N TRP A 20 -11.51 -3.78 -8.60
CA TRP A 20 -11.59 -4.83 -9.63
C TRP A 20 -11.77 -4.24 -11.04
N LEU A 21 -12.56 -3.18 -11.18
CA LEU A 21 -12.82 -2.53 -12.47
C LEU A 21 -11.55 -1.92 -13.07
N GLU A 22 -10.80 -1.15 -12.28
CA GLU A 22 -9.53 -0.52 -12.71
C GLU A 22 -8.49 -1.58 -13.08
N MET A 23 -8.44 -2.66 -12.30
CA MET A 23 -7.53 -3.77 -12.55
C MET A 23 -7.81 -4.49 -13.88
N TYR A 24 -9.08 -4.72 -14.23
CA TYR A 24 -9.43 -5.28 -15.54
C TYR A 24 -9.12 -4.32 -16.69
N ASN A 25 -9.17 -3.01 -16.42
CA ASN A 25 -8.97 -1.97 -17.42
C ASN A 25 -7.51 -1.51 -17.55
N LEU A 26 -6.57 -2.13 -16.80
CA LEU A 26 -5.13 -1.82 -16.81
C LEU A 26 -4.62 -1.52 -18.25
N PRO A 27 -4.23 -0.27 -18.55
CA PRO A 27 -3.87 0.16 -19.91
C PRO A 27 -2.69 -0.59 -20.51
N SER A 28 -1.83 -1.15 -19.66
CA SER A 28 -0.56 -1.81 -20.01
C SER A 28 -0.68 -3.30 -20.34
N LEU A 29 -1.88 -3.87 -20.28
CA LEU A 29 -2.17 -5.11 -21.00
C LEU A 29 -2.12 -4.75 -22.50
N THR A 30 -1.00 -5.05 -23.17
CA THR A 30 -0.90 -4.89 -24.63
C THR A 30 -2.13 -5.55 -25.29
N GLN A 31 -2.60 -5.04 -26.43
CA GLN A 31 -3.75 -5.65 -27.13
C GLN A 31 -3.60 -7.18 -27.29
N THR A 32 -2.37 -7.67 -27.38
CA THR A 32 -2.00 -9.10 -27.39
C THR A 32 -2.32 -9.82 -26.08
N VAL A 33 -2.05 -9.22 -24.92
CA VAL A 33 -2.40 -9.80 -23.61
C VAL A 33 -3.90 -9.66 -23.33
N LYS A 34 -4.56 -8.56 -23.74
CA LYS A 34 -6.03 -8.44 -23.64
C LYS A 34 -6.78 -9.49 -24.46
N LYS A 35 -6.24 -9.91 -25.62
CA LYS A 35 -6.78 -11.03 -26.42
C LYS A 35 -6.57 -12.40 -25.75
N ASN A 36 -5.50 -12.59 -24.99
CA ASN A 36 -5.06 -13.89 -24.48
C ASN A 36 -5.33 -14.13 -22.99
N LEU A 37 -5.69 -13.10 -22.21
CA LEU A 37 -6.11 -13.22 -20.81
C LEU A 37 -7.58 -12.81 -20.66
N PRO A 38 -8.52 -13.77 -20.79
CA PRO A 38 -9.91 -13.58 -20.39
C PRO A 38 -10.02 -13.01 -18.97
N LYS A 39 -11.05 -12.19 -18.71
CA LYS A 39 -11.29 -11.60 -17.37
C LYS A 39 -11.29 -12.63 -16.24
N MET A 40 -11.80 -13.84 -16.52
CA MET A 40 -11.79 -14.98 -15.59
C MET A 40 -10.36 -15.37 -15.17
N HIS A 41 -9.42 -15.44 -16.12
CA HIS A 41 -8.02 -15.74 -15.82
C HIS A 41 -7.31 -14.66 -15.00
N ILE A 42 -7.66 -13.38 -15.21
CA ILE A 42 -7.16 -12.29 -14.36
C ILE A 42 -7.69 -12.47 -12.93
N GLN A 43 -8.98 -12.75 -12.78
CA GLN A 43 -9.58 -12.96 -11.46
C GLN A 43 -8.93 -14.13 -10.72
N ASP A 44 -8.73 -15.26 -11.39
CA ASP A 44 -8.09 -16.44 -10.80
C ASP A 44 -6.63 -16.16 -10.41
N LEU A 45 -5.90 -15.42 -11.26
CA LEU A 45 -4.52 -15.04 -10.97
C LEU A 45 -4.42 -14.13 -9.73
N ILE A 46 -5.34 -13.16 -9.61
CA ILE A 46 -5.39 -12.24 -8.48
C ILE A 46 -5.77 -12.97 -7.20
N LYS A 47 -6.80 -13.83 -7.25
CA LYS A 47 -7.19 -14.69 -6.12
C LYS A 47 -6.02 -15.54 -5.65
N LYS A 48 -5.26 -16.14 -6.58
CA LYS A 48 -4.05 -16.88 -6.24
C LYS A 48 -3.01 -16.01 -5.51
N TRP A 49 -2.82 -14.76 -5.92
CA TRP A 49 -1.90 -13.86 -5.23
C TRP A 49 -2.42 -13.37 -3.87
N ILE A 50 -3.75 -13.24 -3.72
CA ILE A 50 -4.39 -13.01 -2.42
C ILE A 50 -4.15 -14.20 -1.49
N ASP A 51 -4.40 -15.43 -1.96
CA ASP A 51 -4.18 -16.66 -1.20
C ASP A 51 -2.71 -16.83 -0.79
N GLN A 52 -1.78 -16.36 -1.64
CA GLN A 52 -0.34 -16.35 -1.35
C GLN A 52 0.08 -15.24 -0.39
N GLY A 53 -0.80 -14.31 -0.03
CA GLY A 53 -0.56 -13.21 0.90
C GLY A 53 0.09 -11.98 0.27
N TYR A 54 0.25 -11.94 -1.06
CA TYR A 54 0.79 -10.77 -1.76
C TYR A 54 -0.22 -9.62 -1.78
N PHE A 55 -1.50 -9.93 -1.87
CA PHE A 55 -2.56 -8.95 -1.79
C PHE A 55 -3.57 -9.33 -0.72
N ILE A 56 -4.39 -8.36 -0.33
CA ILE A 56 -5.58 -8.56 0.47
C ILE A 56 -6.75 -7.89 -0.23
N GLU A 57 -7.94 -8.46 -0.10
CA GLU A 57 -9.17 -7.84 -0.55
C GLU A 57 -9.91 -7.25 0.66
N LYS A 58 -10.30 -5.99 0.56
CA LYS A 58 -11.04 -5.26 1.59
C LYS A 58 -11.86 -4.16 0.94
N ASP A 59 -13.11 -3.98 1.36
CA ASP A 59 -13.99 -2.90 0.90
C ASP A 59 -14.07 -2.83 -0.66
N ASP A 60 -14.22 -4.00 -1.30
CA ASP A 60 -14.23 -4.19 -2.77
C ASP A 60 -12.98 -3.68 -3.52
N LYS A 61 -11.90 -3.42 -2.78
CA LYS A 61 -10.58 -3.04 -3.31
C LYS A 61 -9.51 -4.05 -2.92
N ILE A 62 -8.47 -4.10 -3.74
CA ILE A 62 -7.30 -4.93 -3.55
C ILE A 62 -6.17 -4.04 -3.06
N TYR A 63 -5.47 -4.50 -2.02
CA TYR A 63 -4.38 -3.79 -1.37
C TYR A 63 -3.14 -4.69 -1.20
N PHE A 64 -1.97 -4.09 -0.94
CA PHE A 64 -0.75 -4.86 -0.65
C PHE A 64 -0.88 -5.69 0.63
N GLY A 65 -0.65 -7.00 0.53
CA GLY A 65 -0.68 -7.92 1.66
C GLY A 65 0.62 -7.95 2.45
N PRO A 66 0.62 -8.62 3.62
CA PRO A 66 1.80 -8.72 4.48
C PRO A 66 3.04 -9.28 3.77
N ARG A 67 2.86 -10.25 2.87
CA ARG A 67 3.97 -10.86 2.13
C ARG A 67 4.64 -9.87 1.18
N MET A 68 3.89 -8.94 0.58
CA MET A 68 4.47 -7.86 -0.22
C MET A 68 5.40 -6.97 0.60
N LEU A 69 5.02 -6.65 1.83
CA LEU A 69 5.87 -5.84 2.71
C LEU A 69 7.13 -6.60 3.15
N VAL A 70 7.03 -7.90 3.42
CA VAL A 70 8.19 -8.71 3.81
C VAL A 70 9.17 -8.90 2.66
N GLU A 71 8.68 -9.28 1.48
CA GLU A 71 9.53 -9.66 0.35
C GLU A 71 9.97 -8.45 -0.50
N TYR A 72 9.13 -7.41 -0.60
CA TYR A 72 9.31 -6.32 -1.57
C TYR A 72 9.37 -4.91 -0.97
N ALA A 73 9.37 -4.71 0.35
CA ALA A 73 9.47 -3.37 0.95
C ALA A 73 10.64 -2.53 0.41
N ASN A 74 11.82 -3.15 0.24
CA ASN A 74 12.98 -2.45 -0.32
C ASN A 74 12.75 -2.01 -1.77
N HIS A 75 12.18 -2.87 -2.60
CA HIS A 75 11.81 -2.50 -3.97
C HIS A 75 10.81 -1.33 -3.95
N LEU A 76 9.76 -1.44 -3.13
CA LEU A 76 8.70 -0.44 -3.05
C LEU A 76 9.25 0.94 -2.67
N LYS A 77 10.08 1.03 -1.62
CA LYS A 77 10.64 2.32 -1.18
C LYS A 77 11.72 2.87 -2.11
N THR A 78 12.42 2.03 -2.87
CA THR A 78 13.43 2.49 -3.84
C THR A 78 12.77 3.02 -5.10
N HIS A 79 11.80 2.31 -5.67
CA HIS A 79 11.20 2.65 -6.95
C HIS A 79 10.00 3.61 -6.85
N PHE A 80 9.32 3.64 -5.69
CA PHE A 80 8.16 4.51 -5.45
C PHE A 80 8.40 5.41 -4.24
N SER A 81 9.64 5.89 -4.06
CA SER A 81 10.06 6.69 -2.90
C SER A 81 9.24 7.97 -2.72
N GLU A 82 8.64 8.51 -3.78
CA GLU A 82 7.75 9.67 -3.73
C GLU A 82 6.43 9.36 -3.00
N TYR A 83 5.90 8.15 -3.19
CA TYR A 83 4.57 7.74 -2.73
C TYR A 83 4.64 6.84 -1.49
N ILE A 84 5.63 5.97 -1.40
CA ILE A 84 5.82 4.99 -0.31
C ILE A 84 6.98 5.45 0.56
N LYS A 85 6.68 5.69 1.84
CA LYS A 85 7.63 6.21 2.83
C LYS A 85 7.82 5.20 3.97
N ASP A 86 8.93 5.36 4.68
CA ASP A 86 9.18 4.63 5.92
C ASP A 86 8.50 5.32 7.11
N CYS A 87 8.05 4.54 8.07
CA CYS A 87 7.59 5.04 9.35
C CYS A 87 8.74 5.76 10.06
N SER A 88 8.51 6.98 10.52
CA SER A 88 9.53 7.80 11.19
C SER A 88 10.06 7.18 12.49
N LEU A 89 9.32 6.24 13.09
CA LEU A 89 9.66 5.58 14.35
C LEU A 89 10.43 4.27 14.17
N CYS A 90 9.92 3.32 13.38
CA CYS A 90 10.54 1.99 13.21
C CYS A 90 11.42 1.86 11.96
N LYS A 91 11.39 2.86 11.07
CA LYS A 91 12.12 2.89 9.79
C LYS A 91 11.76 1.77 8.80
N ASN A 92 10.60 1.12 8.99
CA ASN A 92 10.02 0.19 8.03
C ASN A 92 8.93 0.86 7.19
N VAL A 93 8.70 0.35 5.99
CA VAL A 93 7.66 0.85 5.07
C VAL A 93 6.30 0.94 5.76
N VAL A 94 5.62 2.08 5.57
CA VAL A 94 4.25 2.33 6.04
C VAL A 94 3.37 2.73 4.87
N LEU A 95 2.21 2.08 4.75
CA LEU A 95 1.27 2.30 3.66
C LEU A 95 0.04 3.09 4.13
N TRP A 96 -0.98 2.44 4.70
CA TRP A 96 -2.34 3.02 4.90
C TRP A 96 -2.61 3.48 6.33
N ASP A 97 -1.55 3.62 7.12
CA ASP A 97 -1.69 3.76 8.56
C ASP A 97 -1.91 5.24 8.97
N ILE A 98 -1.77 5.54 10.26
CA ILE A 98 -2.08 6.85 10.81
C ILE A 98 -1.19 7.96 10.22
N LYS A 99 -1.83 9.09 9.86
CA LYS A 99 -1.18 10.32 9.36
C LYS A 99 -1.27 11.46 10.37
N CYS A 100 -0.18 12.20 10.53
CA CYS A 100 -0.24 13.48 11.26
C CYS A 100 -1.10 14.50 10.47
N VAL A 101 -2.09 15.14 11.11
CA VAL A 101 -2.90 16.20 10.45
C VAL A 101 -2.13 17.49 10.13
N ARG A 102 -0.92 17.66 10.68
CA ARG A 102 -0.10 18.86 10.46
C ARG A 102 0.92 18.72 9.34
N CYS A 103 1.61 17.58 9.27
CA CYS A 103 2.71 17.35 8.31
C CYS A 103 2.52 16.10 7.46
N GLU A 104 1.38 15.41 7.58
CA GLU A 104 0.99 14.23 6.79
C GLU A 104 1.93 13.02 6.87
N VAL A 105 2.91 13.05 7.79
CA VAL A 105 3.82 11.91 7.99
C VAL A 105 3.01 10.67 8.35
N LYS A 106 3.27 9.58 7.64
CA LYS A 106 2.68 8.27 7.88
C LYS A 106 3.49 7.55 8.96
N VAL A 107 2.80 6.95 9.92
CA VAL A 107 3.41 6.15 11.00
C VAL A 107 2.56 4.93 11.29
N HIS A 108 3.18 3.80 11.64
CA HIS A 108 2.40 2.63 12.02
C HIS A 108 1.60 2.90 13.29
N LYS A 109 0.37 2.38 13.35
CA LYS A 109 -0.57 2.54 14.47
C LYS A 109 0.05 2.19 15.80
N GLU A 110 0.68 1.02 15.86
CA GLU A 110 1.31 0.51 17.07
C GLU A 110 2.57 1.31 17.45
N CYS A 111 3.31 1.79 16.45
CA CYS A 111 4.46 2.66 16.69
C CYS A 111 4.02 3.98 17.35
N ILE A 112 3.00 4.65 16.78
CA ILE A 112 2.55 5.93 17.31
C ILE A 112 1.81 5.78 18.65
N ARG A 113 1.02 4.71 18.84
CA ARG A 113 0.40 4.37 20.14
C ARG A 113 1.45 4.19 21.22
N THR A 114 2.55 3.52 20.92
CA THR A 114 3.65 3.32 21.88
C THR A 114 4.39 4.61 22.17
N PHE A 115 4.67 5.41 21.13
CA PHE A 115 5.35 6.70 21.27
C PHE A 115 4.54 7.68 22.12
N LEU A 116 3.23 7.77 21.90
CA LEU A 116 2.35 8.73 22.58
C LEU A 116 2.05 8.38 24.05
N LYS A 117 2.48 7.21 24.54
CA LYS A 117 2.47 6.92 25.98
C LYS A 117 3.47 7.78 26.78
N ARG A 118 4.51 8.31 26.12
CA ARG A 118 5.60 9.07 26.74
C ARG A 118 5.75 10.50 26.21
N LYS A 119 5.17 10.79 25.05
CA LYS A 119 5.25 12.07 24.35
C LYS A 119 3.84 12.44 23.88
N SER A 120 3.59 13.71 23.60
CA SER A 120 2.31 14.17 23.06
C SER A 120 2.44 14.78 21.67
N ASN A 121 3.64 14.82 21.10
CA ASN A 121 3.96 15.50 19.86
C ASN A 121 4.14 14.54 18.68
N CYS A 122 4.10 15.04 17.46
CA CYS A 122 4.45 14.31 16.25
C CYS A 122 5.95 14.02 16.20
N PRO A 123 6.36 12.76 15.91
CA PRO A 123 7.78 12.41 15.84
C PRO A 123 8.52 13.03 14.65
N SER A 124 7.81 13.66 13.70
CA SER A 124 8.40 14.29 12.52
C SER A 124 8.44 15.82 12.60
N CYS A 125 7.33 16.47 12.93
CA CYS A 125 7.25 17.94 12.95
C CYS A 125 7.29 18.56 14.36
N GLY A 126 7.19 17.76 15.43
CA GLY A 126 7.21 18.27 16.80
C GLY A 126 5.91 18.93 17.26
N GLU A 127 4.91 19.12 16.40
CA GLU A 127 3.60 19.66 16.77
C GLU A 127 2.79 18.72 17.65
N LEU A 128 1.86 19.24 18.46
CA LEU A 128 0.97 18.41 19.27
C LEU A 128 0.19 17.41 18.40
N TRP A 129 0.18 16.15 18.79
CA TRP A 129 -0.53 15.09 18.09
C TRP A 129 -2.03 15.15 18.39
N THR A 130 -2.83 15.41 17.36
CA THR A 130 -4.30 15.49 17.46
C THR A 130 -5.02 14.48 16.57
N THR A 131 -4.29 13.66 15.81
CA THR A 131 -4.90 12.59 14.99
C THR A 131 -5.43 11.47 15.89
N ALA A 132 -6.69 11.11 15.69
CA ALA A 132 -7.34 10.01 16.41
C ALA A 132 -6.67 8.65 16.09
N LEU A 133 -6.50 7.77 17.09
CA LEU A 133 -5.78 6.50 16.97
C LEU A 133 -6.70 5.27 16.92
N ASN A 134 -7.99 5.50 16.63
CA ASN A 134 -9.11 4.55 16.68
C ASN A 134 -8.78 3.29 15.89
#